data_AF-A0A6C0ANT3-F1
#
_entry.id   AF-A0A6C0ANT3-F1
#
_cell.length_a   1.000
_cell.length_b   1.000
_cell.length_c   1.000
_cell.angle_alpha   90.00
_cell.angle_beta   90.00
_cell.angle_gamma   90.00
#
_symmetry.space_group_name_H-M   'P 1'
#
loop_
_entity.id
_entity.type
_entity.pdbx_description
1 polymer ?
#
loop_
_entity_poly.entity_id
_entity_poly.type
_entity_poly.pdbx_seq_one_letter_code
_entity_poly.pdbx_strand_id
1 'polypeptide(L)'
;MKVYHIFFVILRLLVAIQVVLVVFKKKSFSPSIKVIIDSVLKLSLGLFIIIFFYFHNVGLDPWDIYVLQFSGILIIVDIDYASLLDVIGKVSPSISKNLEILKTIQRYPKSQN
;
A
#
# COMPACT_ATOMS: atom_id res chain seq x y z
N MET A 1 -26.17 2.63 -8.47
CA MET A 1 -24.85 3.27 -8.25
C MET A 1 -23.80 2.45 -8.98
N LYS A 2 -22.92 3.10 -9.75
CA LYS A 2 -21.85 2.39 -10.47
C LYS A 2 -20.83 1.79 -9.49
N VAL A 3 -20.27 0.63 -9.80
CA VAL A 3 -19.41 -0.19 -8.90
C VAL A 3 -18.22 0.61 -8.34
N TYR A 4 -17.70 1.58 -9.10
CA TYR A 4 -16.61 2.45 -8.66
C TYR A 4 -16.96 3.34 -7.47
N HIS A 5 -18.24 3.65 -7.23
CA HIS A 5 -18.64 4.46 -6.07
C HIS A 5 -18.43 3.72 -4.76
N ILE A 6 -18.68 2.40 -4.73
CA ILE A 6 -18.43 1.56 -3.55
C ILE A 6 -16.93 1.55 -3.25
N PHE A 7 -16.10 1.42 -4.29
CA PHE A 7 -14.65 1.51 -4.15
C PHE A 7 -14.22 2.86 -3.56
N PHE A 8 -14.80 3.97 -4.05
CA PHE A 8 -14.49 5.32 -3.56
C PHE A 8 -14.89 5.52 -2.10
N VAL A 9 -16.00 4.91 -1.66
CA VAL A 9 -16.43 4.92 -0.25
C VAL A 9 -15.43 4.16 0.61
N ILE A 10 -14.99 2.97 0.19
CA ILE A 10 -13.99 2.17 0.90
C ILE A 10 -12.66 2.92 0.98
N LEU A 11 -12.21 3.53 -0.12
CA LEU A 11 -10.99 4.31 -0.16
C LEU A 11 -11.05 5.53 0.76
N ARG A 12 -12.16 6.28 0.75
CA ARG A 12 -12.36 7.41 1.68
C ARG A 12 -12.34 6.96 3.13
N LEU A 13 -12.95 5.81 3.43
CA LEU A 13 -12.93 5.25 4.78
C LEU A 13 -11.50 4.87 5.20
N LEU A 14 -10.74 4.22 4.31
CA LEU A 14 -9.33 3.86 4.51
C LEU A 14 -8.45 5.09 4.74
N VAL A 15 -8.60 6.13 3.92
CA VAL A 15 -7.86 7.39 4.07
C VAL A 15 -8.27 8.10 5.36
N ALA A 16 -9.56 8.11 5.72
CA ALA A 16 -10.01 8.71 6.98
C ALA A 16 -9.42 7.97 8.19
N ILE A 17 -9.39 6.63 8.18
CA ILE A 17 -8.73 5.81 9.20
C ILE A 17 -7.24 6.13 9.27
N GLN A 18 -6.55 6.25 8.13
CA GLN A 18 -5.13 6.62 8.05
C GLN A 18 -4.86 7.99 8.65
N VAL A 19 -5.67 9.00 8.30
CA VAL A 19 -5.56 10.35 8.84
C VAL A 19 -5.79 10.33 10.35
N VAL A 20 -6.79 9.60 10.83
CA VAL A 20 -7.02 9.42 12.27
C VAL A 20 -5.80 8.76 12.93
N LEU A 21 -5.24 7.69 12.37
CA LEU A 21 -4.06 7.02 12.90
C LEU A 21 -2.81 7.93 12.93
N VAL A 22 -2.58 8.72 11.89
CA VAL A 22 -1.46 9.65 11.78
C VAL A 22 -1.63 10.83 12.74
N VAL A 23 -2.81 11.45 12.77
CA VAL A 23 -3.13 12.60 13.63
C VAL A 23 -3.10 12.20 15.10
N PHE A 24 -3.66 11.04 15.45
CA PHE A 24 -3.69 10.63 16.84
C PHE A 24 -2.32 10.30 17.40
N LYS A 25 -1.28 10.07 16.57
CA LYS A 25 0.16 9.97 16.90
C LYS A 25 0.51 9.27 18.23
N LYS A 26 -0.42 8.46 18.77
CA LYS A 26 -0.37 7.93 20.12
C LYS A 26 0.25 6.57 20.03
N LYS A 27 1.59 6.57 20.13
CA LYS A 27 2.46 5.85 21.09
C LYS A 27 2.09 4.44 21.59
N SER A 28 1.00 3.81 21.17
CA SER A 28 0.42 2.62 21.80
C SER A 28 0.06 1.51 20.81
N PHE A 29 0.29 1.70 19.51
CA PHE A 29 0.31 0.58 18.58
C PHE A 29 1.70 -0.01 18.56
N SER A 30 1.77 -1.34 18.71
CA SER A 30 3.03 -2.05 18.54
C SER A 30 3.62 -1.68 17.17
N PRO A 31 4.96 -1.52 17.08
CA PRO A 31 5.61 -1.17 15.81
C PRO A 31 5.17 -2.11 14.66
N SER A 32 4.87 -3.36 14.99
CA SER A 32 4.31 -4.37 14.10
C SER A 32 2.96 -4.01 13.47
N ILE A 33 1.98 -3.55 14.26
CA ILE A 33 0.63 -3.23 13.76
C ILE A 33 0.70 -2.02 12.83
N LYS A 34 1.53 -1.04 13.16
CA LYS A 34 1.73 0.14 12.32
C LYS A 34 2.25 -0.23 10.93
N VAL A 35 3.22 -1.14 10.84
CA VAL A 35 3.79 -1.60 9.57
C VAL A 35 2.74 -2.32 8.71
N ILE A 36 1.90 -3.17 9.31
CA ILE A 36 0.82 -3.86 8.58
C ILE A 36 -0.15 -2.83 7.99
N ILE A 37 -0.63 -1.92 8.83
CA ILE A 37 -1.64 -0.95 8.41
C ILE A 37 -1.10 -0.05 7.30
N ASP A 38 0.12 0.46 7.46
CA ASP A 38 0.78 1.31 6.47
C ASP A 38 0.95 0.58 5.13
N SER A 39 1.40 -0.68 5.18
CA SER A 39 1.58 -1.51 3.97
C SER A 39 0.26 -1.77 3.25
N VAL A 40 -0.80 -2.13 3.99
CA VAL A 40 -2.14 -2.36 3.42
C VAL A 40 -2.68 -1.10 2.76
N LEU A 41 -2.44 0.06 3.35
CA LEU A 41 -2.92 1.34 2.84
C LEU A 41 -2.17 1.79 1.59
N LYS A 42 -0.83 1.72 1.60
CA LYS A 42 -0.04 1.97 0.39
C LYS A 42 -0.44 1.02 -0.74
N LEU A 43 -0.60 -0.27 -0.43
CA LEU A 43 -0.99 -1.26 -1.43
C LEU A 43 -2.38 -0.96 -2.01
N SER A 44 -3.35 -0.67 -1.14
CA SER A 44 -4.72 -0.33 -1.56
C SER A 44 -4.77 0.94 -2.40
N LEU A 45 -4.02 1.97 -2.01
CA LEU A 45 -4.00 3.26 -2.71
C LEU A 45 -3.28 3.16 -4.06
N GLY A 46 -2.15 2.45 -4.12
CA GLY A 46 -1.45 2.20 -5.37
C GLY A 46 -2.28 1.37 -6.35
N LEU A 47 -2.90 0.28 -5.89
CA LEU A 47 -3.82 -0.53 -6.71
C LEU A 47 -5.02 0.29 -7.17
N PHE A 48 -5.57 1.14 -6.32
CA PHE A 48 -6.68 2.02 -6.70
C PHE A 48 -6.29 2.91 -7.88
N ILE A 49 -5.16 3.61 -7.78
CA ILE A 49 -4.71 4.52 -8.83
C ILE A 49 -4.56 3.75 -10.15
N ILE A 50 -3.88 2.61 -10.12
CA ILE A 50 -3.67 1.78 -11.32
C ILE A 50 -5.03 1.36 -11.93
N ILE A 51 -5.91 0.76 -11.13
CA ILE A 51 -7.22 0.25 -11.60
C ILE A 51 -8.11 1.39 -12.08
N PHE A 52 -8.19 2.49 -11.34
CA PHE A 52 -9.06 3.62 -11.65
C PHE A 52 -8.70 4.22 -13.01
N PHE A 53 -7.42 4.55 -13.22
CA PHE A 53 -6.94 5.14 -14.47
C PHE A 53 -6.78 4.11 -15.60
N TYR A 54 -6.82 2.81 -15.31
CA TYR A 54 -6.88 1.77 -16.34
C TYR A 54 -8.31 1.61 -16.91
N PHE A 55 -9.34 1.63 -16.04
CA PHE A 55 -10.72 1.38 -16.46
C PHE A 55 -11.53 2.64 -16.78
N HIS A 56 -11.10 3.83 -16.32
CA HIS A 56 -11.83 5.07 -16.55
C HIS A 56 -11.04 5.98 -17.47
N ASN A 57 -11.63 6.29 -18.63
CA ASN A 57 -11.19 7.41 -19.44
C ASN A 57 -11.73 8.70 -18.81
N VAL A 58 -10.86 9.37 -18.05
CA VAL A 58 -11.17 10.60 -17.32
C VAL A 58 -11.02 11.86 -18.17
N GLY A 59 -10.82 11.73 -19.48
CA GLY A 59 -10.61 12.87 -20.37
C GLY A 59 -9.32 13.64 -20.08
N LEU A 60 -8.38 13.02 -19.37
CA LEU A 60 -7.02 13.52 -19.17
C LEU A 60 -6.16 13.17 -20.37
N ASP A 61 -5.06 13.89 -20.51
CA ASP A 61 -4.04 13.55 -21.51
C ASP A 61 -3.50 12.12 -21.24
N PRO A 62 -3.30 11.29 -22.28
CA PRO A 62 -2.73 9.96 -22.12
C PRO A 62 -1.41 9.96 -21.35
N TRP A 63 -0.58 10.99 -21.49
CA TRP A 63 0.68 11.12 -20.75
C TRP A 63 0.44 11.27 -19.25
N ASP A 64 -0.54 12.06 -18.85
CA ASP A 64 -0.91 12.24 -17.43
C ASP A 64 -1.43 10.93 -16.83
N ILE A 65 -2.20 10.16 -17.61
CA ILE A 65 -2.69 8.84 -17.21
C ILE A 65 -1.53 7.90 -16.92
N TYR A 66 -0.51 7.85 -17.78
CA TYR A 66 0.67 7.02 -17.55
C TYR A 66 1.45 7.45 -16.31
N VAL A 67 1.65 8.75 -16.09
CA VAL A 67 2.32 9.28 -14.89
C VAL A 67 1.57 8.88 -13.62
N LEU A 68 0.24 8.98 -13.64
CA LEU A 68 -0.60 8.60 -12.50
C LEU A 68 -0.56 7.09 -12.25
N GLN A 69 -0.69 6.26 -13.27
CA GLN A 69 -0.53 4.80 -13.12
C GLN A 69 0.85 4.44 -12.56
N PHE A 70 1.91 5.09 -13.04
CA PHE A 70 3.28 4.87 -12.55
C PHE A 70 3.44 5.31 -11.09
N SER A 71 2.80 6.39 -10.67
CA SER A 71 2.76 6.80 -9.27
C SER A 71 2.10 5.74 -8.38
N GLY A 72 1.04 5.07 -8.86
CA GLY A 72 0.40 3.97 -8.16
C GLY A 72 1.36 2.78 -7.97
N ILE A 73 2.15 2.46 -9.00
CA ILE A 73 3.18 1.41 -8.92
C ILE A 73 4.27 1.79 -7.91
N LEU A 74 4.77 3.04 -7.97
CA LEU A 74 5.79 3.53 -7.04
C LEU A 74 5.34 3.43 -5.58
N ILE A 75 4.08 3.75 -5.28
CA ILE A 75 3.52 3.63 -3.93
C ILE A 75 3.53 2.17 -3.44
N ILE A 76 3.26 1.22 -4.33
CA ILE A 76 3.32 -0.22 -3.99
C ILE A 76 4.77 -0.63 -3.73
N VAL A 77 5.71 -0.19 -4.56
CA VAL A 77 7.14 -0.51 -4.41
C VAL A 77 7.74 0.12 -3.14
N ASP A 78 7.23 1.26 -2.68
CA ASP A 78 7.66 1.95 -1.46
C ASP A 78 7.14 1.29 -0.16
N ILE A 79 6.47 0.15 -0.25
CA ILE A 79 6.08 -0.64 0.93
C ILE A 79 7.33 -1.28 1.54
N ASP A 80 7.47 -1.21 2.86
CA ASP A 80 8.51 -1.93 3.61
C ASP A 80 8.12 -3.40 3.79
N TYR A 81 8.27 -4.18 2.72
CA TYR A 81 7.95 -5.62 2.72
C TYR A 81 8.86 -6.41 3.66
N ALA A 82 10.08 -5.95 3.93
CA ALA A 82 10.96 -6.59 4.90
C ALA A 82 10.34 -6.58 6.30
N SER A 83 9.98 -5.39 6.81
CA SER A 83 9.30 -5.26 8.10
C SER A 83 7.93 -5.95 8.10
N LEU A 84 7.19 -5.86 6.99
CA LEU A 84 5.89 -6.51 6.86
C LEU A 84 5.99 -8.03 6.98
N LEU A 85 6.93 -8.65 6.28
CA LEU A 85 7.11 -10.12 6.27
C LEU A 85 7.65 -10.65 7.59
N ASP A 86 8.47 -9.86 8.30
CA ASP A 86 8.92 -10.22 9.65
C ASP A 86 7.77 -10.17 10.66
N VAL A 87 6.85 -9.22 10.51
CA VAL A 87 5.64 -9.18 11.34
C VAL A 87 4.69 -10.32 10.99
N ILE A 88 4.45 -10.58 9.70
CA ILE A 88 3.59 -11.68 9.25
C ILE A 88 4.18 -13.02 9.67
N GLY A 89 5.49 -13.22 9.59
CA GLY A 89 6.15 -14.46 10.03
C GLY A 89 6.00 -14.74 11.52
N LYS A 90 5.84 -13.71 12.36
CA LYS A 90 5.55 -13.86 13.78
C LYS A 90 4.11 -14.30 14.06
N VAL A 91 3.16 -13.92 13.19
CA VAL A 91 1.73 -14.23 13.36
C VAL A 91 1.33 -15.52 12.62
N SER A 92 1.92 -15.76 11.45
CA SER A 92 1.63 -16.91 10.59
C SER A 92 2.90 -17.36 9.82
N PRO A 93 3.64 -18.36 10.32
CA PRO A 93 4.87 -18.82 9.68
C PRO A 93 4.64 -19.46 8.30
N SER A 94 3.46 -20.04 8.07
CA SER A 94 3.10 -20.67 6.78
C SER A 94 2.98 -19.64 5.64
N ILE A 95 2.47 -18.44 5.93
CA ILE A 95 2.32 -17.37 4.94
C ILE A 95 3.69 -16.75 4.61
N SER A 96 4.55 -16.59 5.62
CA SER A 96 5.89 -16.04 5.44
C SER A 96 6.74 -16.86 4.47
N LYS A 97 6.67 -18.19 4.53
CA LYS A 97 7.41 -19.09 3.66
C LYS A 97 7.02 -18.96 2.18
N ASN A 98 5.73 -18.74 1.89
CA ASN A 98 5.26 -18.54 0.52
C ASN A 98 5.58 -17.13 -0.03
N LEU A 99 5.91 -16.18 0.85
CA LEU A 99 6.20 -14.80 0.48
C LEU A 99 7.71 -14.45 0.56
N GLU A 100 8.59 -15.45 0.73
CA GLU A 100 10.05 -15.23 0.73
C GLU A 100 10.55 -14.60 -0.58
N ILE A 101 9.86 -14.83 -1.70
CA ILE A 101 10.16 -14.21 -3.00
C ILE A 101 10.08 -12.68 -2.94
N LEU A 102 9.23 -12.13 -2.08
CA LEU A 102 9.13 -10.68 -1.87
C LEU A 102 10.31 -10.12 -1.08
N LYS A 103 10.96 -10.92 -0.20
CA LYS A 103 12.20 -10.52 0.46
C LYS A 103 13.35 -10.36 -0.55
N THR A 104 13.40 -11.20 -1.58
CA THR A 104 14.44 -11.10 -2.62
C THR A 104 14.31 -9.86 -3.51
N ILE A 105 13.08 -9.37 -3.74
CA ILE A 105 12.86 -8.15 -4.54
C ILE A 105 13.38 -6.90 -3.81
N GLN A 106 13.33 -6.89 -2.47
CA GLN A 106 13.70 -5.72 -1.66
C GLN A 106 15.08 -5.82 -1.00
N ARG A 107 15.83 -6.92 -1.19
CA ARG A 107 17.25 -7.04 -0.80
C ARG A 107 18.14 -6.23 -1.77
N TYR A 108 17.92 -4.93 -1.86
CA TYR A 108 19.03 -4.01 -2.08
C TYR A 108 19.45 -3.49 -0.71
N PRO A 109 20.73 -3.57 -0.34
CA PRO A 109 21.18 -3.07 0.94
C PRO A 109 20.86 -1.57 0.99
N LYS A 110 20.02 -1.17 1.95
CA LYS A 110 20.07 0.20 2.45
C LYS A 110 21.50 0.39 2.94
N SER A 111 22.32 1.06 2.12
CA SER A 111 23.63 1.55 2.53
C SER A 111 23.41 2.30 3.83
N GLN A 112 24.01 1.80 4.90
CA GLN A 112 24.10 2.53 6.16
C GLN A 112 24.83 3.85 5.85
N ASN A 113 24.12 4.96 5.97
CA ASN A 113 24.68 6.30 6.14
C ASN A 113 23.92 6.96 7.30
#